data_AF-A0A9D2QLB5-F1
#
_entry.id   AF-A0A9D2QLB5-F1
#
_cell.length_a   1.000
_cell.length_b   1.000
_cell.length_c   1.000
_cell.angle_alpha   90.00
_cell.angle_beta   90.00
_cell.angle_gamma   90.00
#
_symmetry.space_group_name_H-M   'P 1'
#
loop_
_entity.id
_entity.type
_entity.pdbx_description
1 polymer ?
#
loop_
_entity_poly.entity_id
_entity_poly.type
_entity_poly.pdbx_seq_one_letter_code
_entity_poly.pdbx_strand_id
1 'polypeptide(L)'
;MESICGMDCCSECSRKEDCGGCRKTDGHPFGGTCVAAESIRQGGMEAFWHLKDTLIAEFNALGIPGLQVDDLNLLIGSYVNLEYPLPNGQSVKLLEDNRVYWGNQIEIPGNERCYGIVADDRYLLVCDYKCNGTEPRIICYKKRGG
;
A
#
# COMPACT_ATOMS: atom_id res chain seq x y z
N MET A 1 -2.88 -11.43 18.88
CA MET A 1 -2.56 -9.99 18.87
C MET A 1 -3.72 -9.32 18.16
N GLU A 2 -4.47 -8.45 18.84
CA GLU A 2 -5.65 -7.81 18.24
C GLU A 2 -5.24 -6.59 17.40
N SER A 3 -5.70 -6.53 16.15
CA SER A 3 -5.55 -5.36 15.31
C SER A 3 -6.49 -4.23 15.76
N ILE A 4 -6.14 -2.98 15.43
CA ILE A 4 -7.02 -1.82 15.68
C ILE A 4 -8.20 -1.84 14.70
N CYS A 5 -7.96 -2.23 13.45
CA CYS A 5 -8.93 -2.20 12.36
C CYS A 5 -9.77 -3.48 12.20
N GLY A 6 -9.55 -4.50 13.02
CA GLY A 6 -10.24 -5.79 12.88
C GLY A 6 -9.80 -6.62 11.66
N MET A 7 -8.89 -6.10 10.82
CA MET A 7 -8.27 -6.86 9.74
C MET A 7 -7.32 -7.92 10.31
N ASP A 8 -7.26 -9.08 9.67
CA ASP A 8 -6.34 -10.13 10.06
C ASP A 8 -4.94 -9.93 9.44
N CYS A 9 -4.24 -8.90 9.91
CA CYS A 9 -2.88 -8.61 9.47
C CYS A 9 -1.83 -9.51 10.18
N CYS A 10 -2.23 -10.37 11.12
CA CYS A 10 -1.32 -10.96 12.10
C CYS A 10 -1.39 -12.49 12.18
N SER A 11 -2.34 -13.18 11.58
CA SER A 11 -2.44 -14.65 11.64
C SER A 11 -1.35 -15.37 10.82
N GLU A 12 -0.94 -14.81 9.68
CA GLU A 12 0.06 -15.44 8.78
C GLU A 12 1.22 -14.51 8.41
N CYS A 13 1.34 -13.35 9.07
CA CYS A 13 2.43 -12.41 8.79
C CYS A 13 3.81 -13.01 9.12
N SER A 14 4.71 -13.03 8.14
CA SER A 14 6.10 -13.50 8.31
C SER A 14 6.95 -12.57 9.19
N ARG A 15 6.46 -11.35 9.48
CA ARG A 15 7.17 -10.30 10.23
C ARG A 15 6.61 -10.05 11.62
N LYS A 16 5.95 -11.04 12.22
CA LYS A 16 5.37 -10.91 13.56
C LYS A 16 6.38 -10.57 14.64
N GLU A 17 7.60 -11.08 14.52
CA GLU A 17 8.68 -10.83 15.50
C GLU A 17 9.11 -9.35 15.50
N ASP A 18 9.14 -8.73 14.32
CA ASP A 18 9.43 -7.30 14.15
C ASP A 18 8.23 -6.40 14.49
N CYS A 19 7.03 -6.97 14.54
CA CYS A 19 5.79 -6.23 14.76
C CYS A 19 5.56 -5.98 16.25
N GLY A 20 5.71 -4.72 16.68
CA GLY A 20 5.41 -4.29 18.05
C GLY A 20 3.93 -4.43 18.44
N GLY A 21 3.05 -4.62 17.45
CA GLY A 21 1.62 -4.83 17.61
C GLY A 21 0.82 -3.54 17.66
N CYS A 22 -0.29 -3.50 16.91
CA CYS A 22 -1.06 -2.27 16.66
C CYS A 22 -1.47 -1.54 17.95
N ARG A 23 -2.12 -2.22 18.89
CA ARG A 23 -2.59 -1.60 20.15
C ARG A 23 -1.43 -1.18 21.07
N LYS A 24 -0.37 -2.00 21.15
CA LYS A 24 0.79 -1.73 22.03
C LYS A 24 1.61 -0.53 21.54
N THR A 25 1.61 -0.29 20.24
CA THR A 25 2.38 0.78 19.58
C THR A 25 1.52 1.97 19.17
N ASP A 26 0.26 2.03 19.62
CA ASP A 26 -0.71 3.06 19.21
C ASP A 26 -0.71 3.29 17.68
N GLY A 27 -0.85 2.22 16.92
CA GLY A 27 -0.90 2.29 15.46
C GLY A 27 0.45 2.38 14.75
N HIS A 28 1.57 2.16 15.45
CA HIS A 28 2.92 2.19 14.89
C HIS A 28 3.63 0.82 14.93
N PRO A 29 3.06 -0.23 14.30
CA PRO A 29 3.51 -1.61 14.49
C PRO A 29 4.98 -1.86 14.13
N PHE A 30 5.56 -1.06 13.23
CA PHE A 30 6.97 -1.15 12.82
C PHE A 30 7.73 0.17 13.06
N GLY A 31 7.20 1.05 13.92
CA GLY A 31 7.76 2.37 14.22
C GLY A 31 7.32 3.49 13.28
N GLY A 32 6.80 3.19 12.09
CA GLY A 32 6.09 4.14 11.24
C GLY A 32 4.56 4.02 11.39
N THR A 33 3.83 5.03 10.91
CA THR A 33 2.36 5.06 10.99
C THR A 33 1.68 3.97 10.16
N CYS A 34 0.53 3.51 10.63
CA CYS A 34 -0.36 2.63 9.88
C CYS A 34 -1.58 3.41 9.37
N VAL A 35 -1.80 3.41 8.04
CA VAL A 35 -2.93 4.13 7.42
C VAL A 35 -4.30 3.73 8.00
N ALA A 36 -4.45 2.46 8.39
CA ALA A 36 -5.66 1.98 9.04
C ALA A 36 -5.84 2.55 10.45
N ALA A 37 -4.76 2.59 11.24
CA ALA A 37 -4.83 3.14 12.58
C ALA A 37 -5.08 4.65 12.57
N GLU A 38 -4.45 5.38 11.65
CA GLU A 38 -4.67 6.82 11.49
C GLU A 38 -6.11 7.15 11.09
N SER A 39 -6.66 6.47 10.08
CA SER A 39 -8.05 6.70 9.65
C SER A 39 -9.05 6.40 10.77
N ILE A 40 -8.85 5.33 11.54
CA ILE A 40 -9.68 5.00 12.70
C ILE A 40 -9.54 6.02 13.82
N ARG A 41 -8.34 6.52 14.07
CA ARG A 41 -8.12 7.58 15.08
C ARG A 41 -8.87 8.86 14.69
N GLN A 42 -8.90 9.20 13.41
CA GLN A 42 -9.51 10.43 12.92
C GLN A 42 -11.05 10.38 12.85
N GLY A 43 -11.63 9.23 12.49
CA GLY A 43 -13.08 9.14 12.25
C GLY A 43 -13.69 7.76 12.47
N GLY A 44 -13.01 6.89 13.23
CA GLY A 44 -13.50 5.57 13.57
C GLY A 44 -13.51 4.59 12.38
N MET A 45 -14.22 3.47 12.56
CA MET A 45 -14.32 2.42 11.55
C MET A 45 -14.98 2.88 10.25
N GLU A 46 -15.88 3.87 10.31
CA GLU A 46 -16.51 4.44 9.13
C GLU A 46 -15.48 5.14 8.24
N ALA A 47 -14.61 5.98 8.81
CA ALA A 47 -13.54 6.64 8.07
C ALA A 47 -12.56 5.65 7.45
N PHE A 48 -12.29 4.53 8.13
CA PHE A 48 -11.44 3.46 7.62
C PHE A 48 -12.02 2.79 6.36
N TRP A 49 -13.28 2.36 6.41
CA TRP A 49 -13.93 1.73 5.25
C TRP A 49 -14.15 2.73 4.12
N HIS A 50 -14.57 3.95 4.45
CA HIS A 50 -14.73 5.01 3.46
C HIS A 50 -13.41 5.34 2.74
N LEU A 51 -12.29 5.39 3.48
CA LEU A 51 -10.97 5.59 2.87
C LEU A 51 -10.63 4.45 1.91
N LYS A 52 -10.86 3.19 2.30
CA LYS A 52 -10.60 2.03 1.45
C LYS A 52 -11.40 2.09 0.15
N ASP A 53 -12.71 2.31 0.24
CA ASP A 53 -13.60 2.38 -0.92
C ASP A 53 -13.24 3.57 -1.84
N THR A 54 -12.89 4.71 -1.25
CA THR A 54 -12.44 5.90 -1.98
C THR A 54 -11.16 5.61 -2.75
N LEU A 55 -10.17 4.96 -2.12
CA LEU A 55 -8.91 4.61 -2.77
C LEU A 55 -9.11 3.65 -3.94
N ILE A 56 -9.99 2.65 -3.78
CA ILE A 56 -10.36 1.72 -4.86
C ILE A 56 -10.94 2.49 -6.04
N ALA A 57 -11.92 3.37 -5.79
CA ALA A 57 -12.53 4.20 -6.83
C ALA A 57 -11.50 5.13 -7.50
N GLU A 58 -10.61 5.74 -6.72
CA GLU A 58 -9.56 6.62 -7.22
C GLU A 58 -8.54 5.89 -8.11
N PHE A 59 -8.14 4.66 -7.77
CA PHE A 59 -7.26 3.85 -8.62
C PHE A 59 -7.93 3.49 -9.96
N ASN A 60 -9.18 3.04 -9.92
CA ASN A 60 -9.94 2.70 -11.12
C ASN A 60 -10.19 3.93 -12.01
N ALA A 61 -10.36 5.11 -11.40
CA ALA A 61 -10.52 6.38 -12.11
C ALA A 61 -9.24 6.88 -12.80
N LEU A 62 -8.06 6.28 -12.55
CA LEU A 62 -6.83 6.62 -13.28
C LEU A 62 -6.89 6.22 -14.77
N GLY A 63 -7.80 5.30 -15.13
CA GLY A 63 -7.98 4.88 -16.53
C GLY A 63 -6.77 4.15 -17.12
N ILE A 64 -5.96 3.51 -16.27
CA ILE A 64 -4.79 2.73 -16.71
C ILE A 64 -5.30 1.44 -17.37
N PRO A 65 -4.96 1.17 -18.65
CA PRO A 65 -5.46 0.00 -19.35
C PRO A 65 -5.14 -1.31 -18.63
N GLY A 66 -6.14 -2.15 -18.38
CA GLY A 66 -5.98 -3.45 -17.73
C GLY A 66 -5.79 -3.39 -16.21
N LEU A 67 -5.78 -2.20 -15.60
CA LEU A 67 -5.82 -2.06 -14.14
C LEU A 67 -7.29 -2.04 -13.67
N GLN A 68 -7.66 -3.05 -12.90
CA GLN A 68 -8.92 -3.13 -12.17
C GLN A 68 -8.61 -3.46 -10.72
N VAL A 69 -9.14 -2.65 -9.80
CA VAL A 69 -8.94 -2.81 -8.36
C VAL A 69 -10.28 -3.15 -7.72
N ASP A 70 -10.36 -4.33 -7.12
CA ASP A 70 -11.55 -4.81 -6.42
C ASP A 70 -11.38 -4.83 -4.89
N ASP A 71 -10.13 -4.90 -4.42
CA ASP A 71 -9.81 -4.91 -3.00
C ASP A 71 -8.40 -4.36 -2.70
N LEU A 72 -8.20 -3.94 -1.45
CA LEU A 72 -6.93 -3.44 -0.90
C LEU A 72 -6.57 -4.15 0.41
N ASN A 73 -5.29 -4.46 0.55
CA ASN A 73 -4.68 -5.07 1.72
C ASN A 73 -3.78 -4.08 2.45
N LEU A 74 -3.51 -4.32 3.74
CA LEU A 74 -2.56 -3.53 4.52
C LEU A 74 -1.16 -4.13 4.40
N LEU A 75 -0.25 -3.40 3.78
CA LEU A 75 1.10 -3.87 3.43
C LEU A 75 2.17 -3.00 4.09
N ILE A 76 3.17 -3.63 4.68
CA ILE A 76 4.32 -2.93 5.26
C ILE A 76 5.18 -2.33 4.15
N GLY A 77 5.61 -1.08 4.32
CA GLY A 77 6.38 -0.32 3.34
C GLY A 77 7.61 -1.06 2.85
N SER A 78 8.39 -1.66 3.75
CA SER A 78 9.60 -2.42 3.36
C SER A 78 9.32 -3.62 2.45
N TYR A 79 8.08 -4.09 2.34
CA TYR A 79 7.68 -5.11 1.38
C TYR A 79 7.32 -4.52 0.00
N VAL A 80 6.75 -3.31 -0.05
CA VAL A 80 6.21 -2.69 -1.28
C VAL A 80 7.00 -1.48 -1.79
N ASN A 81 7.98 -1.00 -1.04
CA ASN A 81 8.81 0.16 -1.35
C ASN A 81 9.96 -0.22 -2.28
N LEU A 82 9.58 -0.51 -3.53
CA LEU A 82 10.52 -0.82 -4.59
C LEU A 82 11.40 0.39 -4.90
N GLU A 83 12.62 0.12 -5.33
CA GLU A 83 13.56 1.15 -5.78
C GLU A 83 13.46 1.30 -7.30
N TYR A 84 12.99 2.46 -7.75
CA TYR A 84 12.65 2.72 -9.14
C TYR A 84 13.82 3.41 -9.87
N PRO A 85 14.38 2.81 -10.94
CA PRO A 85 15.37 3.47 -11.78
C PRO A 85 14.70 4.57 -12.62
N LEU A 86 15.32 5.75 -12.66
CA LEU A 86 14.87 6.91 -13.41
C LEU A 86 15.74 7.15 -14.66
N PRO A 87 15.21 7.79 -15.71
CA PRO A 87 15.97 8.05 -16.95
C PRO A 87 17.22 8.90 -16.77
N ASN A 88 17.32 9.67 -15.69
CA ASN A 88 18.50 10.48 -15.36
C ASN A 88 19.63 9.67 -14.68
N GLY A 89 19.49 8.35 -14.58
CA GLY A 89 20.48 7.46 -13.98
C GLY A 89 20.41 7.38 -12.45
N GLN A 90 19.48 8.08 -11.80
CA GLN A 90 19.23 7.96 -10.37
C GLN A 90 18.20 6.86 -10.10
N SER A 91 18.16 6.39 -8.85
CA SER A 91 17.10 5.54 -8.34
C SER A 91 16.39 6.21 -7.18
N VAL A 92 15.10 5.95 -7.02
CA VAL A 92 14.28 6.56 -5.96
C VAL A 92 13.36 5.54 -5.29
N LYS A 93 13.21 5.66 -3.98
CA LYS A 93 12.13 5.05 -3.19
C LYS A 93 11.10 6.12 -2.86
N LEU A 94 9.82 5.82 -3.11
CA LEU A 94 8.72 6.78 -2.95
C LEU A 94 7.94 6.61 -1.64
N LEU A 95 8.18 5.51 -0.93
CA LEU A 95 7.51 5.17 0.32
C LEU A 95 8.53 5.10 1.46
N GLU A 96 8.01 5.00 2.68
CA GLU A 96 8.80 4.75 3.89
C GLU A 96 8.69 3.29 4.33
N ASP A 97 9.83 2.65 4.59
CA ASP A 97 9.94 1.20 4.85
C ASP A 97 9.22 0.74 6.14
N ASN A 98 9.02 1.64 7.09
CA ASN A 98 8.43 1.35 8.40
C ASN A 98 6.94 1.72 8.53
N ARG A 99 6.33 2.30 7.49
CA ARG A 99 4.90 2.66 7.46
C ARG A 99 4.06 1.53 6.86
N VAL A 100 2.78 1.44 7.24
CA VAL A 100 1.83 0.49 6.64
C VAL A 100 0.86 1.25 5.72
N TYR A 101 0.74 0.75 4.49
CA TYR A 101 -0.02 1.35 3.40
C TYR A 101 -1.18 0.44 2.99
N TRP A 102 -2.15 0.99 2.27
CA TRP A 102 -3.05 0.19 1.45
C TRP A 102 -2.33 -0.24 0.18
N GLY A 103 -2.55 -1.46 -0.29
CA GLY A 103 -2.00 -1.89 -1.56
C GLY A 103 -2.46 -3.27 -1.99
N ASN A 104 -2.12 -3.62 -3.23
CA ASN A 104 -2.39 -4.94 -3.79
C ASN A 104 -1.49 -5.21 -5.01
N GLN A 105 -1.36 -6.47 -5.38
CA GLN A 105 -0.83 -6.87 -6.68
C GLN A 105 -2.00 -7.23 -7.61
N ILE A 106 -1.99 -6.69 -8.82
CA ILE A 106 -2.98 -7.02 -9.86
C ILE A 106 -2.26 -7.74 -10.99
N GLU A 107 -2.60 -9.01 -11.20
CA GLU A 107 -2.05 -9.81 -12.29
C GLU A 107 -2.58 -9.36 -13.64
N ILE A 108 -1.72 -9.39 -14.65
CA ILE A 108 -2.11 -9.14 -16.04
C ILE A 108 -2.12 -10.49 -16.76
N PRO A 109 -3.26 -11.02 -17.20
CA PRO A 109 -3.35 -12.35 -17.81
C PRO A 109 -2.39 -12.53 -18.99
N GLY A 110 -1.58 -13.58 -18.95
CA GLY A 110 -0.61 -13.90 -20.01
C GLY A 110 0.62 -12.98 -20.05
N ASN A 111 0.87 -12.19 -19.00
CA ASN A 111 2.01 -11.28 -18.91
C ASN A 111 2.95 -11.69 -17.77
N GLU A 112 4.26 -11.51 -17.96
CA GLU A 112 5.28 -11.72 -16.91
C GLU A 112 5.31 -10.58 -15.88
N ARG A 113 4.59 -9.48 -16.16
CA ARG A 113 4.49 -8.31 -15.29
C ARG A 113 3.13 -8.25 -14.61
N CYS A 114 3.13 -7.71 -13.40
CA CYS A 114 1.93 -7.37 -12.65
C CYS A 114 1.93 -5.88 -12.33
N TYR A 115 0.77 -5.31 -12.05
CA TYR A 115 0.69 -4.01 -11.41
C TYR A 115 0.89 -4.14 -9.91
N GLY A 116 1.66 -3.22 -9.34
CA GLY A 116 1.67 -2.92 -7.92
C GLY A 116 0.93 -1.62 -7.67
N ILE A 117 -0.03 -1.64 -6.75
CA ILE A 117 -0.71 -0.43 -6.29
C ILE A 117 -0.44 -0.23 -4.80
N VAL A 118 -0.12 1.01 -4.42
CA VAL A 118 0.12 1.40 -3.02
C VAL A 118 -0.46 2.78 -2.77
N ALA A 119 -1.14 2.99 -1.65
CA ALA A 119 -1.72 4.28 -1.29
C ALA A 119 -1.76 4.55 0.22
N ASP A 120 -1.79 5.84 0.55
CA ASP A 120 -2.16 6.36 1.88
C ASP A 120 -3.21 7.47 1.77
N ASP A 121 -3.35 8.27 2.82
CA ASP A 121 -4.23 9.44 2.86
C ASP A 121 -3.79 10.57 1.89
N ARG A 122 -2.57 10.50 1.35
CA ARG A 122 -1.95 11.60 0.59
C ARG A 122 -1.58 11.24 -0.84
N TYR A 123 -1.23 10.00 -1.13
CA TYR A 123 -0.73 9.61 -2.46
C TYR A 123 -1.31 8.28 -2.96
N LEU A 124 -1.39 8.18 -4.28
CA LEU A 124 -1.58 6.95 -5.05
C LEU A 124 -0.29 6.65 -5.80
N LEU A 125 0.19 5.42 -5.72
CA LEU A 125 1.30 4.89 -6.50
C LEU A 125 0.80 3.70 -7.30
N VAL A 126 1.02 3.74 -8.62
CA VAL A 126 0.86 2.59 -9.51
C VAL A 126 2.20 2.35 -10.19
N CYS A 127 2.67 1.11 -10.12
CA CYS A 127 3.83 0.65 -10.85
C CYS A 127 3.53 -0.66 -11.57
N ASP A 128 4.40 -1.05 -12.49
CA ASP A 128 4.51 -2.46 -12.88
C ASP A 128 5.89 -3.01 -12.54
N TYR A 129 5.97 -4.32 -12.40
CA TYR A 129 7.20 -5.04 -12.12
C TYR A 129 7.09 -6.49 -12.62
N LYS A 130 8.23 -7.14 -12.84
CA LYS A 130 8.32 -8.59 -13.06
C LYS A 130 8.26 -9.36 -11.74
N CYS A 131 8.21 -10.69 -11.82
CA CYS A 131 8.28 -11.60 -10.67
C CYS A 131 9.22 -11.10 -9.56
N ASN A 132 8.75 -11.19 -8.32
CA ASN A 132 9.45 -10.76 -7.10
C ASN A 132 9.77 -9.25 -7.03
N GLY A 133 8.98 -8.40 -7.71
CA GLY A 133 9.16 -6.93 -7.65
C GLY A 133 10.37 -6.43 -8.44
N THR A 134 10.87 -7.22 -9.38
CA THR A 134 12.08 -6.89 -10.16
C THR A 134 11.76 -5.98 -11.36
N GLU A 135 12.75 -5.19 -11.78
CA GLU A 135 12.62 -4.19 -12.85
C GLU A 135 11.41 -3.26 -12.67
N PRO A 136 11.22 -2.62 -11.50
CA PRO A 136 10.03 -1.85 -11.24
C PRO A 136 9.98 -0.57 -12.09
N ARG A 137 8.79 -0.22 -12.58
CA ARG A 137 8.55 0.98 -13.39
C ARG A 137 7.38 1.77 -12.82
N ILE A 138 7.60 3.04 -12.55
CA ILE A 138 6.53 3.94 -12.11
C ILE A 138 5.60 4.20 -13.30
N ILE A 139 4.31 3.96 -13.09
CA ILE A 139 3.25 4.29 -14.06
C ILE A 139 2.55 5.59 -13.62
N CYS A 140 2.24 5.70 -12.34
CA CYS A 140 1.59 6.87 -11.78
C CYS A 140 2.07 7.11 -10.34
N TYR A 141 2.41 8.35 -10.02
CA TYR A 141 2.54 8.81 -8.64
C TYR A 141 1.76 10.11 -8.50
N LYS A 142 0.60 10.04 -7.84
CA LYS A 142 -0.40 11.11 -7.81
C LYS A 142 -0.71 11.51 -6.39
N LYS A 143 -0.65 12.81 -6.12
CA LYS A 143 -1.18 13.38 -4.88
C LYS A 143 -2.70 13.34 -4.87
N ARG A 144 -3.29 12.92 -3.75
CA ARG A 144 -4.74 12.89 -3.51
C ARG A 144 -5.25 14.29 -3.13
N GLY A 145 -6.51 14.58 -3.45
CA GLY A 145 -7.16 15.85 -3.10
C GLY A 145 -6.64 17.09 -3.84
N GLY A 146 -6.15 16.91 -5.07
CA GLY A 146 -5.80 17.99 -6.00
C GLY A 146 -6.84 18.20 -7.09
#